data_AF-A0A2A2L5D5-F1
#
_entry.id   AF-A0A2A2L5D5-F1
#
_cell.length_a   1.000
_cell.length_b   1.000
_cell.length_c   1.000
_cell.angle_alpha   90.00
_cell.angle_beta   90.00
_cell.angle_gamma   90.00
#
_symmetry.space_group_name_H-M   'P 1'
#
loop_
_entity.id
_entity.type
_entity.pdbx_description
1 polymer ?
#
loop_
_entity_poly.entity_id
_entity_poly.type
_entity_poly.pdbx_seq_one_letter_code
_entity_poly.pdbx_strand_id
1 'polypeptide(L)'
;MGDSDEIIHMKIDGKWLRLTSDIIVSHPGGPVIRQYANADATHMFEGFHEGSSQAFKQLEVLKKTRVVTDKDLIARLEANLAIRDDEKDINVSTYDVSVEEHNTHHAATNVVEHDGDIDLSPLFALIPSDLFKYKAELEHFLLKFIPYQHLYFTLSLPLLRVSWTSQSIQWVLPNDKLKEFEIYQKNHRMEAWGLFIHWSWVFFQLYCLPDWSTRISYFLISQFLAGFLVAHVVTFNHNSVDKYPAHSRLLNNFSFLQIMTTRNMESSPFIDWLWGGLNFQIEHHLFPTMPRCNLGKCSMLVRDFCKENGLPYMVDGYWAGYQLNLKQLENVANLSMLMLHLLAYPLESLEQARERAVEMQKKEDDEADEMTYAID
;
A
#
# COMPACT_ATOMS: atom_id res chain seq x y z
N MET A 1 -18.30 -17.32 -3.44
CA MET A 1 -18.70 -18.29 -2.40
C MET A 1 -18.21 -17.67 -1.11
N GLY A 2 -19.11 -17.10 -0.31
CA GLY A 2 -18.73 -16.44 0.94
C GLY A 2 -18.27 -17.50 1.92
N ASP A 3 -17.07 -17.32 2.47
CA ASP A 3 -16.48 -18.23 3.46
C ASP A 3 -17.27 -18.07 4.77
N SER A 4 -18.32 -18.88 4.93
CA SER A 4 -19.30 -18.72 6.01
C SER A 4 -18.77 -19.07 7.41
N ASP A 5 -17.49 -19.44 7.51
CA ASP A 5 -16.82 -19.87 8.74
C ASP A 5 -15.47 -19.15 9.00
N GLU A 6 -15.20 -18.02 8.33
CA GLU A 6 -13.98 -17.25 8.56
C GLU A 6 -13.87 -16.81 10.03
N ILE A 7 -12.75 -17.17 10.67
CA ILE A 7 -12.40 -16.76 12.03
C ILE A 7 -10.98 -16.20 12.01
N ILE A 8 -10.84 -14.96 12.47
CA ILE A 8 -9.55 -14.33 12.71
C ILE A 8 -9.38 -14.03 14.20
N HIS A 9 -8.14 -14.01 14.67
CA HIS A 9 -7.81 -13.57 16.02
C HIS A 9 -7.14 -12.21 15.95
N MET A 10 -7.38 -11.35 16.94
CA MET A 10 -6.75 -10.04 16.97
C MET A 10 -6.44 -9.66 18.41
N LYS A 11 -5.23 -9.21 18.68
CA LYS A 11 -4.85 -8.73 20.01
C LYS A 11 -5.13 -7.24 20.08
N ILE A 12 -5.94 -6.84 21.06
CA ILE A 12 -6.27 -5.43 21.35
C ILE A 12 -6.21 -5.23 22.86
N ASP A 13 -5.42 -4.25 23.31
CA ASP A 13 -5.18 -3.96 24.74
C ASP A 13 -4.74 -5.21 25.53
N GLY A 14 -3.81 -5.97 24.93
CA GLY A 14 -3.25 -7.17 25.54
C GLY A 14 -4.19 -8.37 25.60
N LYS A 15 -5.39 -8.31 25.01
CA LYS A 15 -6.34 -9.43 24.97
C LYS A 15 -6.53 -9.94 23.55
N TRP A 16 -6.34 -11.24 23.35
CA TRP A 16 -6.73 -11.92 22.11
C TRP A 16 -8.24 -12.04 22.02
N LEU A 17 -8.81 -11.48 20.95
CA LEU A 17 -10.22 -11.51 20.62
C LEU A 17 -10.42 -12.43 19.42
N ARG A 18 -11.44 -13.29 19.47
CA ARG A 18 -11.90 -14.11 18.36
C ARG A 18 -12.96 -13.35 17.57
N LEU A 19 -12.68 -12.99 16.32
CA LEU A 19 -13.59 -12.30 15.43
C LEU A 19 -14.14 -13.30 14.40
N THR A 20 -15.46 -13.40 14.34
CA THR A 20 -16.20 -14.28 13.43
C THR A 20 -16.67 -13.52 12.20
N SER A 21 -17.06 -14.25 11.15
CA SER A 21 -17.44 -13.68 9.85
C SER A 21 -18.53 -12.60 9.95
N ASP A 22 -19.47 -12.73 10.89
CA ASP A 22 -20.51 -11.72 11.14
C ASP A 22 -19.93 -10.37 11.56
N ILE A 23 -18.86 -10.37 12.36
CA ILE A 23 -18.17 -9.14 12.78
C ILE A 23 -17.36 -8.58 11.61
N ILE A 24 -16.67 -9.45 10.86
CA ILE A 24 -15.82 -9.06 9.75
C ILE A 24 -16.68 -8.39 8.66
N VAL A 25 -17.75 -9.05 8.21
CA VAL A 25 -18.64 -8.58 7.13
C VAL A 25 -19.41 -7.30 7.50
N SER A 26 -19.75 -7.13 8.78
CA SER A 26 -20.44 -5.94 9.28
C SER A 26 -19.50 -4.79 9.65
N HIS A 27 -18.18 -5.01 9.60
CA HIS A 27 -17.20 -3.99 9.94
C HIS A 27 -17.26 -2.81 8.96
N PRO A 28 -17.44 -1.56 9.42
CA PRO A 28 -17.59 -0.40 8.53
C PRO A 28 -16.36 -0.11 7.67
N GLY A 29 -15.18 -0.52 8.12
CA GLY A 29 -13.92 -0.40 7.36
C GLY A 29 -13.68 -1.52 6.34
N GLY A 30 -14.69 -2.36 6.08
CA GLY A 30 -14.60 -3.41 5.06
C GLY A 30 -13.46 -4.41 5.32
N PRO A 31 -12.71 -4.82 4.28
CA PRO A 31 -11.68 -5.85 4.34
C PRO A 31 -10.45 -5.44 5.13
N VAL A 32 -10.30 -4.15 5.47
CA VAL A 32 -9.18 -3.63 6.25
C VAL A 32 -8.99 -4.34 7.58
N ILE A 33 -10.09 -4.79 8.21
CA ILE A 33 -10.02 -5.55 9.47
C ILE A 33 -9.15 -6.81 9.35
N ARG A 34 -9.05 -7.38 8.15
CA ARG A 34 -8.25 -8.59 7.92
C ARG A 34 -6.75 -8.34 7.83
N GLN A 35 -6.32 -7.10 7.59
CA GLN A 35 -4.91 -6.72 7.50
C GLN A 35 -4.13 -7.03 8.79
N TYR A 36 -4.84 -7.09 9.91
CA TYR A 36 -4.27 -7.38 11.23
C TYR A 36 -4.78 -8.72 11.80
N ALA A 37 -5.16 -9.65 10.92
CA ALA A 37 -5.50 -11.01 11.31
C ALA A 37 -4.29 -11.70 11.97
N ASN A 38 -4.51 -12.24 13.16
CA ASN A 38 -3.53 -12.88 14.04
C ASN A 38 -2.37 -11.95 14.46
N ALA A 39 -2.60 -10.64 14.49
CA ALA A 39 -1.63 -9.62 14.89
C ALA A 39 -2.09 -8.82 16.12
N ASP A 40 -1.16 -8.03 16.69
CA ASP A 40 -1.52 -6.95 17.63
C ASP A 40 -1.97 -5.73 16.85
N ALA A 41 -3.27 -5.43 16.98
CA ALA A 41 -3.93 -4.35 16.27
C ALA A 41 -4.28 -3.19 17.20
N THR A 42 -3.71 -3.13 18.40
CA THR A 42 -4.07 -2.12 19.41
C THR A 42 -3.95 -0.70 18.85
N HIS A 43 -2.78 -0.34 18.30
CA HIS A 43 -2.57 0.99 17.73
C HIS A 43 -3.39 1.24 16.46
N MET A 44 -3.63 0.21 15.64
CA MET A 44 -4.46 0.31 14.45
C MET A 44 -5.91 0.64 14.85
N PHE A 45 -6.45 -0.09 15.83
CA PHE A 45 -7.78 0.16 16.36
C PHE A 45 -7.91 1.61 16.83
N GLU A 46 -6.96 2.10 17.62
CA GLU A 46 -6.96 3.49 18.09
C GLU A 46 -6.90 4.49 16.93
N GLY A 47 -5.99 4.33 15.97
CA GLY A 47 -5.82 5.26 14.85
C GLY A 47 -7.05 5.37 13.94
N PHE A 48 -7.72 4.25 13.65
CA PHE A 48 -8.89 4.24 12.75
C PHE A 48 -10.21 4.54 13.47
N HIS A 49 -10.27 4.38 14.79
CA HIS A 49 -11.50 4.57 15.57
C HIS A 49 -11.42 5.75 16.54
N GLU A 50 -10.40 6.60 16.42
CA GLU A 50 -10.25 7.80 17.23
C GLU A 50 -11.54 8.64 17.20
N GLY A 51 -12.02 9.02 18.39
CA GLY A 51 -13.26 9.80 18.54
C GLY A 51 -14.57 9.01 18.39
N SER A 52 -14.53 7.72 18.00
CA SER A 52 -15.73 6.88 17.86
C SER A 52 -16.15 6.22 19.18
N SER A 53 -16.96 6.92 19.98
CA SER A 53 -17.49 6.33 21.23
C SER A 53 -18.25 5.01 21.04
N GLN A 54 -18.81 4.78 19.84
CA GLN A 54 -19.49 3.54 19.47
C GLN A 54 -18.50 2.39 19.30
N ALA A 55 -17.38 2.60 18.59
CA ALA A 55 -16.37 1.58 18.36
C ALA A 55 -15.75 1.11 19.69
N PHE A 56 -15.39 2.05 20.58
CA PHE A 56 -14.87 1.71 21.91
C PHE A 56 -15.89 0.94 22.77
N LYS A 57 -17.18 1.28 22.69
CA LYS A 57 -18.23 0.49 23.37
C LYS A 57 -18.35 -0.93 22.81
N GLN A 58 -18.26 -1.09 21.50
CA GLN A 58 -18.27 -2.41 20.85
C GLN A 58 -17.03 -3.23 21.26
N LEU A 59 -15.85 -2.61 21.30
CA LEU A 59 -14.63 -3.27 21.78
C LEU A 59 -14.78 -3.80 23.21
N GLU A 60 -15.38 -3.02 24.11
CA GLU A 60 -15.66 -3.46 25.49
C GLU A 60 -16.64 -4.64 25.56
N VAL A 61 -17.58 -4.73 24.63
CA VAL A 61 -18.46 -5.91 24.50
C VAL A 61 -17.66 -7.12 24.01
N LEU A 62 -16.81 -6.96 23.00
CA LEU A 62 -15.95 -8.02 22.47
C LEU A 62 -14.98 -8.55 23.55
N LYS A 63 -14.34 -7.66 24.32
CA LYS A 63 -13.48 -8.02 25.46
C LYS A 63 -14.19 -8.79 26.58
N LYS A 64 -15.53 -8.81 26.60
CA LYS A 64 -16.32 -9.60 27.56
C LYS A 64 -16.83 -10.91 26.98
N THR A 65 -17.01 -10.98 25.67
CA THR A 65 -17.78 -12.05 25.02
C THR A 65 -16.95 -12.92 24.08
N ARG A 66 -15.80 -12.42 23.61
CA ARG A 66 -15.02 -13.03 22.52
C ARG A 66 -13.54 -13.22 22.86
N VAL A 67 -13.16 -13.09 24.13
CA VAL A 67 -11.77 -13.32 24.55
C VAL A 67 -11.39 -14.79 24.34
N VAL A 68 -10.25 -15.01 23.71
CA VAL A 68 -9.64 -16.34 23.59
C VAL A 68 -9.15 -16.77 24.98
N THR A 69 -9.59 -17.95 25.43
CA THR A 69 -9.20 -18.51 26.74
C THR A 69 -8.34 -19.76 26.62
N ASP A 70 -8.22 -20.32 25.42
CA ASP A 70 -7.35 -21.46 25.11
C ASP A 70 -5.88 -21.03 25.22
N LYS A 71 -5.16 -21.60 26.19
CA LYS A 71 -3.78 -21.25 26.49
C LYS A 71 -2.81 -21.69 25.40
N ASP A 72 -3.06 -22.82 24.75
CA ASP A 72 -2.18 -23.34 23.70
C ASP A 72 -2.31 -22.47 22.44
N LEU A 73 -3.54 -22.07 22.12
CA LEU A 73 -3.79 -21.11 21.04
C LEU A 73 -3.17 -19.74 21.33
N ILE A 74 -3.32 -19.21 22.55
CA ILE A 74 -2.68 -17.95 22.94
C ILE A 74 -1.15 -18.06 22.83
N ALA A 75 -0.55 -19.15 23.32
CA ALA A 75 0.89 -19.35 23.24
C ALA A 75 1.38 -19.38 21.78
N ARG A 76 0.62 -20.01 20.88
CA ARG A 76 0.91 -20.00 19.43
C ARG A 76 0.77 -18.59 18.83
N LEU A 77 -0.29 -17.86 19.15
CA LEU A 77 -0.51 -16.50 18.64
C LEU A 77 0.56 -15.52 19.16
N GLU A 78 0.95 -15.61 20.42
CA GLU A 78 2.06 -14.83 20.99
C GLU A 78 3.41 -15.21 20.38
N ALA A 79 3.65 -16.50 20.14
CA ALA A 79 4.83 -16.94 19.41
C ALA A 79 4.85 -16.36 17.99
N ASN A 80 3.72 -16.36 17.27
CA ASN A 80 3.63 -15.78 15.93
C ASN A 80 3.90 -14.25 15.92
N LEU A 81 3.51 -13.51 16.96
CA LEU A 81 3.88 -12.10 17.09
C LEU A 81 5.39 -11.90 17.23
N ALA A 82 6.07 -12.85 17.89
CA ALA A 82 7.52 -12.86 18.04
C ALA A 82 8.25 -13.40 16.80
N ILE A 83 7.61 -14.27 16.00
CA ILE A 83 8.12 -14.97 14.81
C ILE A 83 7.76 -14.24 13.49
N ARG A 84 7.44 -12.95 13.50
CA ARG A 84 7.54 -12.10 12.28
C ARG A 84 9.00 -11.95 11.77
N ASP A 85 9.77 -13.04 11.83
CA ASP A 85 11.16 -13.28 11.46
C ASP A 85 11.27 -14.43 10.42
N ASP A 86 10.23 -15.26 10.18
CA ASP A 86 10.28 -16.39 9.21
C ASP A 86 9.49 -16.05 7.92
N GLU A 87 10.19 -16.03 6.77
CA GLU A 87 9.62 -15.80 5.43
C GLU A 87 8.45 -16.72 5.08
N LYS A 88 8.29 -17.86 5.78
CA LYS A 88 7.29 -18.89 5.45
C LYS A 88 5.91 -18.67 6.08
N ASP A 89 5.78 -17.81 7.10
CA ASP A 89 4.50 -17.56 7.76
C ASP A 89 3.88 -16.25 7.25
N ILE A 90 3.66 -16.21 5.93
CA ILE A 90 2.89 -15.14 5.31
C ILE A 90 1.41 -15.47 5.47
N ASN A 91 0.73 -14.76 6.36
CA ASN A 91 -0.73 -14.69 6.31
C ASN A 91 -1.15 -13.72 5.19
N VAL A 92 -0.75 -14.00 3.96
CA VAL A 92 -1.60 -13.68 2.81
C VAL A 92 -2.74 -14.66 2.95
N SER A 93 -3.81 -14.26 3.65
CA SER A 93 -5.07 -14.70 3.09
C SER A 93 -5.06 -14.24 1.64
N THR A 94 -5.57 -15.05 0.72
CA THR A 94 -5.72 -14.65 -0.68
C THR A 94 -6.69 -13.49 -0.73
N TYR A 95 -6.18 -12.29 -0.44
CA TYR A 95 -6.92 -11.05 -0.38
C TYR A 95 -7.05 -10.58 -1.81
N ASP A 96 -8.28 -10.35 -2.23
CA ASP A 96 -8.51 -9.56 -3.42
C ASP A 96 -8.29 -8.08 -3.04
N VAL A 97 -7.04 -7.61 -3.16
CA VAL A 97 -6.64 -6.22 -2.92
C VAL A 97 -7.46 -5.21 -3.73
N SER A 98 -8.18 -5.66 -4.77
CA SER A 98 -9.01 -4.80 -5.63
C SER A 98 -10.43 -4.52 -5.11
N VAL A 99 -10.76 -4.89 -3.86
CA VAL A 99 -12.08 -4.57 -3.26
C VAL A 99 -12.09 -3.20 -2.59
N GLU A 100 -11.05 -2.80 -1.86
CA GLU A 100 -10.92 -1.46 -1.29
C GLU A 100 -9.45 -1.09 -1.13
N GLU A 101 -8.90 -0.46 -2.18
CA GLU A 101 -7.47 -0.17 -2.29
C GLU A 101 -7.02 0.89 -1.28
N HIS A 102 -7.78 1.99 -1.14
CA HIS A 102 -7.32 3.15 -0.36
C HIS A 102 -7.21 2.90 1.15
N ASN A 103 -8.24 2.32 1.78
CA ASN A 103 -8.18 2.07 3.22
C ASN A 103 -7.25 0.91 3.56
N THR A 104 -7.08 -0.04 2.64
CA THR A 104 -6.07 -1.09 2.74
C THR A 104 -4.66 -0.53 2.68
N HIS A 105 -4.41 0.41 1.76
CA HIS A 105 -3.16 1.17 1.69
C HIS A 105 -2.85 1.87 3.01
N HIS A 106 -3.81 2.59 3.63
CA HIS A 106 -3.59 3.21 4.96
C HIS A 106 -3.27 2.20 6.05
N ALA A 107 -3.86 1.02 6.00
CA ALA A 107 -3.65 0.00 7.02
C ALA A 107 -2.25 -0.63 6.94
N ALA A 108 -1.68 -0.75 5.74
CA ALA A 108 -0.45 -1.49 5.46
C ALA A 108 0.42 -0.81 4.39
N THR A 109 0.66 0.49 4.50
CA THR A 109 1.34 1.30 3.47
C THR A 109 2.74 0.77 3.14
N ASN A 110 3.03 0.63 1.84
CA ASN A 110 4.24 0.02 1.26
C ASN A 110 4.57 -1.39 1.81
N VAL A 111 3.57 -2.15 2.25
CA VAL A 111 3.75 -3.55 2.62
C VAL A 111 3.44 -4.43 1.41
N VAL A 112 4.44 -5.19 0.96
CA VAL A 112 4.33 -6.09 -0.19
C VAL A 112 3.21 -7.11 0.06
N GLU A 113 2.36 -7.35 -0.94
CA GLU A 113 1.15 -8.20 -0.91
C GLU A 113 -0.06 -7.64 -0.14
N HIS A 114 0.16 -6.64 0.72
CA HIS A 114 -0.92 -6.00 1.48
C HIS A 114 -1.35 -4.68 0.85
N ASP A 115 -0.42 -3.92 0.28
CA ASP A 115 -0.67 -2.63 -0.35
C ASP A 115 -0.86 -2.76 -1.86
N GLY A 116 -2.08 -2.49 -2.34
CA GLY A 116 -2.39 -2.48 -3.76
C GLY A 116 -1.76 -1.31 -4.52
N ASP A 117 -1.47 -0.18 -3.85
CA ASP A 117 -0.98 1.04 -4.50
C ASP A 117 0.46 0.88 -5.02
N ILE A 118 1.21 -0.11 -4.50
CA ILE A 118 2.56 -0.44 -4.99
C ILE A 118 2.58 -1.52 -6.06
N ASP A 119 1.43 -2.15 -6.38
CA ASP A 119 1.35 -3.09 -7.50
C ASP A 119 0.95 -2.36 -8.79
N LEU A 120 1.97 -1.89 -9.51
CA LEU A 120 1.82 -1.20 -10.79
C LEU A 120 2.06 -2.13 -11.99
N SER A 121 2.06 -3.45 -11.75
CA SER A 121 2.22 -4.45 -12.79
C SER A 121 1.04 -4.40 -13.78
N PRO A 122 1.27 -4.68 -15.08
CA PRO A 122 2.53 -5.06 -15.71
C PRO A 122 3.31 -3.85 -16.31
N LEU A 123 2.96 -2.61 -15.95
CA LEU A 123 3.56 -1.42 -16.58
C LEU A 123 4.82 -0.92 -15.87
N PHE A 124 4.88 -1.12 -14.56
CA PHE A 124 5.99 -0.72 -13.70
C PHE A 124 6.31 -1.81 -12.69
N ALA A 125 7.56 -1.82 -12.25
CA ALA A 125 8.04 -2.64 -11.14
C ALA A 125 8.66 -1.69 -10.10
N LEU A 126 8.07 -1.65 -8.90
CA LEU A 126 8.56 -0.83 -7.79
C LEU A 126 9.51 -1.60 -6.87
N ILE A 127 9.44 -2.92 -6.92
CA ILE A 127 10.33 -3.85 -6.22
C ILE A 127 10.81 -4.97 -7.15
N PRO A 128 11.96 -5.61 -6.87
CA PRO A 128 12.47 -6.69 -7.71
C PRO A 128 11.53 -7.89 -7.84
N SER A 129 10.74 -8.18 -6.79
CA SER A 129 9.80 -9.31 -6.80
C SER A 129 8.65 -9.13 -7.81
N ASP A 130 8.31 -7.90 -8.20
CA ASP A 130 7.29 -7.65 -9.23
C ASP A 130 7.67 -8.30 -10.57
N LEU A 131 8.97 -8.43 -10.86
CA LEU A 131 9.47 -9.04 -12.11
C LEU A 131 9.04 -10.51 -12.26
N PHE A 132 8.74 -11.19 -11.16
CA PHE A 132 8.28 -12.59 -11.17
C PHE A 132 6.75 -12.73 -11.32
N LYS A 133 5.99 -11.62 -11.31
CA LYS A 133 4.53 -11.64 -11.50
C LYS A 133 4.13 -11.86 -12.96
N TYR A 134 5.02 -11.55 -13.89
CA TYR A 134 4.82 -11.66 -15.33
C TYR A 134 4.86 -13.15 -15.73
N LYS A 135 3.71 -13.74 -16.05
CA LYS A 135 3.55 -15.17 -16.36
C LYS A 135 3.10 -15.41 -17.79
N ALA A 136 2.35 -14.48 -18.39
CA ALA A 136 1.83 -14.61 -19.74
C ALA A 136 2.84 -14.17 -20.82
N GLU A 137 2.70 -14.65 -22.05
CA GLU A 137 3.59 -14.25 -23.17
C GLU A 137 3.60 -12.74 -23.43
N LEU A 138 2.43 -12.08 -23.33
CA LEU A 138 2.31 -10.64 -23.46
C LEU A 138 3.00 -9.90 -22.30
N GLU A 139 2.93 -10.44 -21.09
CA GLU A 139 3.58 -9.88 -19.90
C GLU A 139 5.11 -10.01 -20.04
N HIS A 140 5.61 -11.15 -20.52
CA HIS A 140 7.04 -11.30 -20.84
C HIS A 140 7.52 -10.32 -21.93
N PHE A 141 6.64 -9.91 -22.85
CA PHE A 141 6.97 -8.83 -23.79
C PHE A 141 7.09 -7.48 -23.07
N LEU A 142 6.20 -7.18 -22.12
CA LEU A 142 6.25 -5.96 -21.31
C LEU A 142 7.51 -5.87 -20.43
N LEU A 143 8.03 -7.00 -19.93
CA LEU A 143 9.32 -7.05 -19.21
C LEU A 143 10.49 -6.41 -19.99
N LYS A 144 10.44 -6.43 -21.33
CA LYS A 144 11.48 -5.79 -22.17
C LYS A 144 11.51 -4.27 -22.03
N PHE A 145 10.44 -3.66 -21.55
CA PHE A 145 10.32 -2.23 -21.34
C PHE A 145 10.65 -1.82 -19.90
N ILE A 146 10.54 -2.72 -18.91
CA ILE A 146 10.84 -2.43 -17.50
C ILE A 146 12.25 -1.83 -17.28
N PRO A 147 13.31 -2.24 -17.99
CA PRO A 147 14.61 -1.56 -17.97
C PRO A 147 14.59 -0.05 -18.27
N TYR A 148 13.53 0.45 -18.91
CA TYR A 148 13.37 1.84 -19.31
C TYR A 148 12.25 2.55 -18.54
N GLN A 149 11.69 1.93 -17.50
CA GLN A 149 10.51 2.45 -16.79
C GLN A 149 10.69 3.86 -16.24
N HIS A 150 11.88 4.20 -15.74
CA HIS A 150 12.22 5.53 -15.26
C HIS A 150 12.21 6.61 -16.36
N LEU A 151 12.32 6.23 -17.64
CA LEU A 151 12.28 7.17 -18.77
C LEU A 151 10.85 7.47 -19.24
N TYR A 152 9.94 6.50 -19.16
CA TYR A 152 8.55 6.68 -19.61
C TYR A 152 7.55 6.92 -18.48
N PHE A 153 7.93 6.76 -17.21
CA PHE A 153 7.05 6.97 -16.06
C PHE A 153 6.39 8.34 -16.05
N THR A 154 7.15 9.43 -16.26
CA THR A 154 6.58 10.79 -16.33
C THR A 154 5.53 10.92 -17.44
N LEU A 155 5.77 10.28 -18.58
CA LEU A 155 4.88 10.31 -19.74
C LEU A 155 3.60 9.49 -19.52
N SER A 156 3.62 8.51 -18.61
CA SER A 156 2.44 7.70 -18.27
C SER A 156 1.54 8.35 -17.24
N LEU A 157 2.01 9.31 -16.44
CA LEU A 157 1.24 9.97 -15.38
C LEU A 157 -0.15 10.50 -15.82
N PRO A 158 -0.33 11.08 -17.03
CA PRO A 158 -1.65 11.48 -17.50
C PRO A 158 -2.67 10.34 -17.58
N LEU A 159 -2.21 9.09 -17.76
CA LEU A 159 -3.06 7.91 -17.90
C LEU A 159 -3.67 7.47 -16.56
N LEU A 160 -3.17 7.96 -15.42
CA LEU A 160 -3.73 7.67 -14.10
C LEU A 160 -5.24 7.99 -14.05
N ARG A 161 -5.64 9.10 -14.69
CA ARG A 161 -7.06 9.48 -14.76
C ARG A 161 -7.92 8.42 -15.44
N VAL A 162 -7.41 7.80 -16.51
CA VAL A 162 -8.14 6.76 -17.25
C VAL A 162 -8.32 5.52 -16.38
N SER A 163 -7.26 5.11 -15.67
CA SER A 163 -7.30 3.98 -14.75
C SER A 163 -8.37 4.18 -13.66
N TRP A 164 -8.26 5.26 -12.88
CA TRP A 164 -9.15 5.50 -11.73
C TRP A 164 -10.60 5.77 -12.11
N THR A 165 -10.84 6.47 -13.22
CA THR A 165 -12.23 6.69 -13.68
C THR A 165 -12.85 5.39 -14.20
N SER A 166 -12.06 4.51 -14.80
CA SER A 166 -12.49 3.19 -15.24
C SER A 166 -12.79 2.29 -14.04
N GLN A 167 -11.93 2.27 -13.01
CA GLN A 167 -12.19 1.58 -11.74
C GLN A 167 -13.46 2.10 -11.05
N SER A 168 -13.68 3.42 -11.02
CA SER A 168 -14.90 4.03 -10.47
C SER A 168 -16.17 3.55 -11.20
N ILE A 169 -16.10 3.38 -12.52
CA ILE A 169 -17.22 2.85 -13.31
C ILE A 169 -17.40 1.35 -13.04
N GLN A 170 -16.32 0.58 -13.02
CA GLN A 170 -16.36 -0.87 -12.73
C GLN A 170 -16.92 -1.15 -11.33
N TRP A 171 -16.62 -0.28 -10.36
CA TRP A 171 -17.11 -0.37 -8.98
C TRP A 171 -18.64 -0.29 -8.88
N VAL A 172 -19.27 0.63 -9.63
CA VAL A 172 -20.73 0.84 -9.58
C VAL A 172 -21.52 -0.05 -10.55
N LEU A 173 -20.82 -0.83 -11.37
CA LEU A 173 -21.45 -1.87 -12.19
C LEU A 173 -21.69 -3.12 -11.35
N PRO A 174 -22.65 -3.99 -11.71
CA PRO A 174 -22.90 -5.22 -10.99
C PRO A 174 -21.62 -6.07 -10.87
N ASN A 175 -21.10 -6.17 -9.66
CA ASN A 175 -19.91 -6.94 -9.33
C ASN A 175 -20.18 -7.77 -8.06
N ASP A 176 -19.76 -9.03 -8.06
CA ASP A 176 -19.91 -9.92 -6.92
C ASP A 176 -19.14 -9.45 -5.68
N LYS A 177 -18.09 -8.63 -5.85
CA LYS A 177 -17.31 -8.02 -4.77
C LYS A 177 -18.15 -7.14 -3.84
N LEU A 178 -19.18 -6.48 -4.37
CA LEU A 178 -20.10 -5.66 -3.58
C LEU A 178 -20.90 -6.47 -2.54
N LYS A 179 -20.97 -7.80 -2.71
CA LYS A 179 -21.76 -8.66 -1.81
C LYS A 179 -20.99 -9.05 -0.54
N GLU A 180 -19.68 -8.81 -0.49
CA GLU A 180 -18.84 -9.29 0.61
C GLU A 180 -19.03 -8.47 1.89
N PHE A 181 -19.14 -7.14 1.79
CA PHE A 181 -19.32 -6.24 2.94
C PHE A 181 -20.61 -5.45 2.87
N GLU A 182 -21.29 -5.30 4.02
CA GLU A 182 -22.58 -4.61 4.09
C GLU A 182 -22.47 -3.12 3.72
N ILE A 183 -21.33 -2.48 4.04
CA ILE A 183 -21.10 -1.06 3.78
C ILE A 183 -21.14 -0.74 2.28
N TYR A 184 -20.56 -1.59 1.43
CA TYR A 184 -20.56 -1.38 -0.01
C TYR A 184 -21.96 -1.48 -0.59
N GLN A 185 -22.77 -2.44 -0.14
CA GLN A 185 -24.15 -2.57 -0.58
C GLN A 185 -24.99 -1.34 -0.24
N LYS A 186 -24.76 -0.76 0.94
CA LYS A 186 -25.45 0.43 1.42
C LYS A 186 -25.10 1.66 0.58
N ASN A 187 -23.82 1.85 0.25
CA ASN A 187 -23.35 3.06 -0.43
C ASN A 187 -23.46 2.97 -1.96
N HIS A 188 -23.44 1.76 -2.53
CA HIS A 188 -23.39 1.53 -3.98
C HIS A 188 -24.44 2.32 -4.78
N ARG A 189 -25.68 2.42 -4.28
CA ARG A 189 -26.72 3.21 -4.98
C ARG A 189 -26.39 4.69 -5.04
N MET A 190 -25.88 5.26 -3.95
CA MET A 190 -25.52 6.68 -3.89
C MET A 190 -24.30 6.95 -4.77
N GLU A 191 -23.32 6.06 -4.77
CA GLU A 191 -22.13 6.13 -5.62
C GLU A 191 -22.49 6.06 -7.10
N ALA A 192 -23.35 5.11 -7.49
CA ALA A 192 -23.84 4.96 -8.86
C ALA A 192 -24.59 6.22 -9.33
N TRP A 193 -25.47 6.78 -8.50
CA TRP A 193 -26.18 8.03 -8.83
C TRP A 193 -25.24 9.22 -8.91
N GLY A 194 -24.29 9.35 -7.98
CA GLY A 194 -23.27 10.40 -8.00
C GLY A 194 -22.44 10.35 -9.27
N LEU A 195 -22.01 9.15 -9.68
CA LEU A 195 -21.24 8.94 -10.91
C LEU A 195 -22.08 9.24 -12.16
N PHE A 196 -23.34 8.82 -12.18
CA PHE A 196 -24.26 9.14 -13.27
C PHE A 196 -24.46 10.67 -13.43
N ILE A 197 -24.69 11.38 -12.33
CA ILE A 197 -24.84 12.84 -12.32
C ILE A 197 -23.54 13.50 -12.83
N HIS A 198 -22.38 13.05 -12.34
CA HIS A 198 -21.08 13.57 -12.75
C HIS A 198 -20.86 13.45 -14.27
N TRP A 199 -21.04 12.26 -14.83
CA TRP A 199 -20.81 12.06 -16.27
C TRP A 199 -21.87 12.75 -17.12
N SER A 200 -23.13 12.78 -16.67
CA SER A 200 -24.19 13.55 -17.35
C SER A 200 -23.85 15.03 -17.44
N TRP A 201 -23.30 15.60 -16.35
CA TRP A 201 -22.82 16.97 -16.32
C TRP A 201 -21.64 17.20 -17.27
N VAL A 202 -20.65 16.30 -17.27
CA VAL A 202 -19.51 16.38 -18.20
C VAL A 202 -19.97 16.33 -19.65
N PHE A 203 -20.85 15.38 -20.02
CA PHE A 203 -21.38 15.29 -21.38
C PHE A 203 -22.23 16.49 -21.77
N PHE A 204 -23.01 17.04 -20.84
CA PHE A 204 -23.75 18.28 -21.06
C PHE A 204 -22.80 19.47 -21.33
N GLN A 205 -21.74 19.62 -20.53
CA GLN A 205 -20.72 20.64 -20.75
C GLN A 205 -20.07 20.50 -22.13
N LEU A 206 -19.73 19.27 -22.55
CA LEU A 206 -19.19 19.01 -23.89
C LEU A 206 -20.22 19.35 -24.98
N TYR A 207 -21.49 19.02 -24.78
CA TYR A 207 -22.55 19.36 -25.73
C TYR A 207 -22.68 20.88 -25.96
N CYS A 208 -22.46 21.69 -24.92
CA CYS A 208 -22.46 23.15 -25.02
C CYS A 208 -21.28 23.75 -25.81
N LEU A 209 -20.25 22.98 -26.14
CA LEU A 209 -19.12 23.44 -26.94
C LEU A 209 -19.46 23.44 -28.45
N PRO A 210 -18.88 24.38 -29.23
CA PRO A 210 -19.36 24.74 -30.58
C PRO A 210 -19.19 23.63 -31.64
N ASP A 211 -18.12 22.83 -31.56
CA ASP A 211 -17.78 21.84 -32.58
C ASP A 211 -17.06 20.61 -32.00
N TRP A 212 -16.97 19.54 -32.79
CA TRP A 212 -16.39 18.27 -32.36
C TRP A 212 -14.89 18.33 -32.05
N SER A 213 -14.12 19.17 -32.76
CA SER A 213 -12.68 19.31 -32.49
C SER A 213 -12.45 19.94 -31.12
N THR A 214 -13.20 21.02 -30.82
CA THR A 214 -13.15 21.67 -29.50
C THR A 214 -13.58 20.72 -28.39
N ARG A 215 -14.65 19.93 -28.60
CA ARG A 215 -15.14 18.94 -27.62
C ARG A 215 -14.10 17.89 -27.27
N ILE A 216 -13.53 17.25 -28.28
CA ILE A 216 -12.54 16.18 -28.11
C ILE A 216 -11.28 16.76 -27.46
N SER A 217 -10.79 17.90 -27.95
CA SER A 217 -9.59 18.55 -27.41
C SER A 217 -9.77 18.96 -25.97
N TYR A 218 -10.89 19.61 -25.63
CA TYR A 218 -11.21 20.00 -24.25
C TYR A 218 -11.27 18.77 -23.34
N PHE A 219 -11.94 17.70 -23.76
CA PHE A 219 -12.05 16.49 -22.96
C PHE A 219 -10.69 15.85 -22.71
N LEU A 220 -9.89 15.62 -23.77
CA LEU A 220 -8.58 14.98 -23.65
C LEU A 220 -7.61 15.81 -22.80
N ILE A 221 -7.52 17.12 -23.06
CA ILE A 221 -6.67 18.02 -22.27
C ILE A 221 -7.11 18.03 -20.81
N SER A 222 -8.42 18.14 -20.55
CA SER A 222 -8.95 18.13 -19.17
C SER A 222 -8.64 16.83 -18.45
N GLN A 223 -8.87 15.66 -19.07
CA GLN A 223 -8.63 14.38 -18.42
C GLN A 223 -7.13 14.12 -18.20
N PHE A 224 -6.30 14.36 -19.21
CA PHE A 224 -4.86 14.11 -19.12
C PHE A 224 -4.15 15.11 -18.21
N LEU A 225 -4.54 16.39 -18.21
CA LEU A 225 -3.99 17.36 -17.26
C LEU A 225 -4.41 17.03 -15.83
N ALA A 226 -5.67 16.64 -15.60
CA ALA A 226 -6.12 16.20 -14.28
C ALA A 226 -5.35 14.96 -13.81
N GLY A 227 -5.16 13.97 -14.69
CA GLY A 227 -4.35 12.78 -14.41
C GLY A 227 -2.91 13.14 -14.05
N PHE A 228 -2.28 14.00 -14.86
CA PHE A 228 -0.92 14.46 -14.64
C PHE A 228 -0.75 15.16 -13.29
N LEU A 229 -1.66 16.06 -12.93
CA LEU A 229 -1.60 16.79 -11.66
C LEU A 229 -1.81 15.85 -10.46
N VAL A 230 -2.83 14.99 -10.49
CA VAL A 230 -3.10 14.03 -9.41
C VAL A 230 -1.95 13.05 -9.24
N ALA A 231 -1.39 12.54 -10.34
CA ALA A 231 -0.30 11.58 -10.31
C ALA A 231 0.94 12.13 -9.59
N HIS A 232 1.29 13.40 -9.79
CA HIS A 232 2.40 14.03 -9.07
C HIS A 232 2.14 14.17 -7.57
N VAL A 233 0.88 14.41 -7.18
CA VAL A 233 0.51 14.49 -5.76
C VAL A 233 0.62 13.13 -5.10
N VAL A 234 0.13 12.06 -5.74
CA VAL A 234 0.08 10.74 -5.10
C VAL A 234 1.43 10.02 -5.15
N THR A 235 2.08 9.97 -6.33
CA THR A 235 3.29 9.16 -6.53
C THR A 235 4.51 9.65 -5.74
N PHE A 236 4.53 10.91 -5.31
CA PHE A 236 5.64 11.48 -4.56
C PHE A 236 5.85 10.82 -3.20
N ASN A 237 4.76 10.52 -2.49
CA ASN A 237 4.82 10.29 -1.04
C ASN A 237 5.16 8.85 -0.64
N HIS A 238 4.83 7.86 -1.47
CA HIS A 238 5.00 6.43 -1.13
C HIS A 238 5.97 5.68 -2.04
N ASN A 239 6.20 6.14 -3.28
CA ASN A 239 7.04 5.35 -4.20
C ASN A 239 8.54 5.42 -3.87
N SER A 240 9.01 6.53 -3.30
CA SER A 240 10.44 6.81 -3.07
C SER A 240 10.92 6.50 -1.65
N VAL A 241 10.20 5.63 -0.95
CA VAL A 241 10.51 5.12 0.39
C VAL A 241 10.51 3.60 0.38
N ASP A 242 11.03 2.98 1.43
CA ASP A 242 11.22 1.54 1.48
C ASP A 242 9.89 0.78 1.40
N LYS A 243 9.95 -0.41 0.77
CA LYS A 243 8.85 -1.38 0.76
C LYS A 243 9.24 -2.52 1.67
N TYR A 244 8.32 -2.95 2.52
CA TYR A 244 8.58 -3.98 3.50
C TYR A 244 7.80 -5.25 3.18
N PRO A 245 8.39 -6.43 3.40
CA PRO A 245 7.66 -7.67 3.19
C PRO A 245 6.51 -7.81 4.20
N ALA A 246 5.49 -8.59 3.84
CA ALA A 246 4.33 -8.91 4.69
C ALA A 246 4.68 -9.48 6.07
N HIS A 247 5.84 -10.13 6.20
CA HIS A 247 6.33 -10.66 7.48
C HIS A 247 7.09 -9.63 8.33
N SER A 248 7.23 -8.38 7.89
CA SER A 248 7.97 -7.36 8.63
C SER A 248 7.36 -7.06 10.00
N ARG A 249 8.22 -6.98 11.02
CA ARG A 249 7.84 -6.56 12.38
C ARG A 249 7.29 -5.13 12.45
N LEU A 250 7.49 -4.29 11.42
CA LEU A 250 6.92 -2.95 11.34
C LEU A 250 5.40 -2.96 11.41
N LEU A 251 4.74 -3.99 10.87
CA LEU A 251 3.29 -4.16 10.94
C LEU A 251 2.77 -4.34 12.39
N ASN A 252 3.63 -4.63 13.37
CA ASN A 252 3.25 -4.67 14.79
C ASN A 252 3.14 -3.25 15.40
N ASN A 253 3.66 -2.23 14.72
CA ASN A 253 3.64 -0.85 15.20
C ASN A 253 3.16 0.07 14.09
N PHE A 254 1.85 0.28 14.04
CA PHE A 254 1.17 1.12 13.06
C PHE A 254 1.85 2.48 12.88
N SER A 255 2.12 3.22 13.96
CA SER A 255 2.71 4.55 13.86
C SER A 255 4.12 4.52 13.26
N PHE A 256 4.92 3.53 13.65
CA PHE A 256 6.27 3.39 13.11
C PHE A 256 6.24 2.98 11.64
N LEU A 257 5.34 2.07 11.25
CA LEU A 257 5.11 1.71 9.85
C LEU A 257 4.84 2.97 9.01
N GLN A 258 3.82 3.76 9.38
CA GLN A 258 3.45 4.95 8.59
C GLN A 258 4.60 5.95 8.46
N ILE A 259 5.36 6.18 9.53
CA ILE A 259 6.53 7.09 9.50
C ILE A 259 7.64 6.57 8.58
N MET A 260 7.86 5.26 8.52
CA MET A 260 8.91 4.63 7.70
C MET A 260 8.49 4.49 6.23
N THR A 261 7.19 4.38 5.96
CA THR A 261 6.65 4.07 4.63
C THR A 261 5.96 5.24 3.96
N THR A 262 6.08 6.45 4.50
CA THR A 262 5.55 7.66 3.86
C THR A 262 6.54 8.82 3.95
N ARG A 263 6.45 9.73 2.99
CA ARG A 263 7.26 10.94 2.90
C ARG A 263 6.34 12.14 2.74
N ASN A 264 6.66 13.23 3.42
CA ASN A 264 6.01 14.51 3.27
C ASN A 264 6.68 15.36 2.19
N MET A 265 5.91 16.30 1.64
CA MET A 265 6.46 17.36 0.81
C MET A 265 6.56 18.66 1.59
N GLU A 266 7.63 19.42 1.35
CA GLU A 266 7.81 20.74 1.95
C GLU A 266 6.59 21.64 1.72
N SER A 267 6.04 22.10 2.84
CA SER A 267 4.87 22.97 2.85
C SER A 267 5.25 24.40 2.44
N SER A 268 4.38 25.01 1.64
CA SER A 268 4.35 26.43 1.36
C SER A 268 2.92 26.82 1.01
N PRO A 269 2.51 28.10 1.10
CA PRO A 269 1.14 28.49 0.79
C PRO A 269 0.65 28.04 -0.60
N PHE A 270 1.55 28.00 -1.59
CA PHE A 270 1.25 27.50 -2.92
C PHE A 270 1.10 25.97 -2.95
N ILE A 271 2.03 25.24 -2.32
CA ILE A 271 1.98 23.77 -2.26
C ILE A 271 0.75 23.31 -1.48
N ASP A 272 0.46 23.89 -0.32
CA ASP A 272 -0.68 23.53 0.51
C ASP A 272 -2.01 23.71 -0.25
N TRP A 273 -2.11 24.77 -1.08
CA TRP A 273 -3.25 24.99 -1.97
C TRP A 273 -3.32 23.96 -3.10
N LEU A 274 -2.20 23.75 -3.82
CA LEU A 274 -2.16 22.87 -4.99
C LEU A 274 -2.37 21.40 -4.61
N TRP A 275 -1.80 20.97 -3.48
CA TRP A 275 -1.86 19.59 -2.98
C TRP A 275 -3.06 19.36 -2.07
N GLY A 276 -3.75 20.44 -1.66
CA GLY A 276 -4.93 20.36 -0.82
C GLY A 276 -4.68 19.64 0.51
N GLY A 277 -3.48 19.77 1.09
CA GLY A 277 -3.07 19.10 2.32
C GLY A 277 -2.46 17.70 2.16
N LEU A 278 -2.42 17.15 0.93
CA LEU A 278 -1.76 15.86 0.65
C LEU A 278 -0.22 15.95 0.61
N ASN A 279 0.35 17.09 0.99
CA ASN A 279 1.77 17.24 1.27
C ASN A 279 2.16 16.76 2.70
N PHE A 280 1.17 16.50 3.56
CA PHE A 280 1.31 15.99 4.93
C PHE A 280 0.84 14.53 5.01
N GLN A 281 1.58 13.63 4.36
CA GLN A 281 1.22 12.23 4.17
C GLN A 281 1.56 11.36 5.35
N ILE A 282 2.65 11.63 6.05
CA ILE A 282 2.93 11.00 7.34
C ILE A 282 1.73 11.22 8.28
N GLU A 283 1.24 12.46 8.39
CA GLU A 283 0.11 12.78 9.26
C GLU A 283 -1.22 12.23 8.73
N HIS A 284 -1.44 12.29 7.42
CA HIS A 284 -2.63 11.72 6.78
C HIS A 284 -2.73 10.22 7.02
N HIS A 285 -1.60 9.50 6.95
CA HIS A 285 -1.55 8.06 7.18
C HIS A 285 -1.65 7.69 8.67
N LEU A 286 -1.05 8.49 9.56
CA LEU A 286 -1.19 8.30 11.01
C LEU A 286 -2.62 8.55 11.47
N PHE A 287 -3.32 9.50 10.85
CA PHE A 287 -4.66 9.94 11.24
C PHE A 287 -5.58 10.08 10.00
N PRO A 288 -5.98 8.97 9.36
CA PRO A 288 -6.69 8.99 8.08
C PRO A 288 -8.08 9.65 8.13
N THR A 289 -8.64 9.81 9.33
CA THR A 289 -9.92 10.49 9.56
C THR A 289 -9.76 11.98 9.87
N MET A 290 -8.53 12.49 10.02
CA MET A 290 -8.27 13.88 10.39
C MET A 290 -8.69 14.84 9.27
N PRO A 291 -9.41 15.93 9.59
CA PRO A 291 -9.67 16.98 8.62
C PRO A 291 -8.37 17.59 8.07
N ARG A 292 -8.25 17.68 6.75
CA ARG A 292 -7.04 18.17 6.05
C ARG A 292 -6.51 19.52 6.54
N CYS A 293 -7.40 20.41 7.02
CA CYS A 293 -7.02 21.71 7.56
C CYS A 293 -6.21 21.64 8.87
N ASN A 294 -6.20 20.49 9.55
CA ASN A 294 -5.44 20.28 10.79
C ASN A 294 -4.10 19.58 10.54
N LEU A 295 -3.85 19.01 9.35
CA LEU A 295 -2.63 18.25 9.06
C LEU A 295 -1.37 19.10 9.26
N GLY A 296 -1.38 20.38 8.87
CA GLY A 296 -0.25 21.29 9.11
C GLY A 296 0.01 21.59 10.60
N LYS A 297 -1.00 21.48 11.47
CA LYS A 297 -0.80 21.60 12.93
C LYS A 297 -0.30 20.28 13.52
N CYS A 298 -0.88 19.17 13.06
CA CYS A 298 -0.48 17.82 13.42
C CYS A 298 0.99 17.57 13.07
N SER A 299 1.47 18.06 11.94
CA SER A 299 2.84 17.83 11.47
C SER A 299 3.90 18.42 12.39
N MET A 300 3.59 19.51 13.10
CA MET A 300 4.47 20.03 14.14
C MET A 300 4.59 19.06 15.31
N LEU A 301 3.46 18.49 15.75
CA LEU A 301 3.42 17.52 16.86
C LEU A 301 4.10 16.20 16.49
N VAL A 302 3.85 15.70 15.28
CA VAL A 302 4.46 14.45 14.78
C VAL A 302 5.97 14.64 14.61
N ARG A 303 6.42 15.81 14.13
CA ARG A 303 7.86 16.12 14.03
C ARG A 303 8.54 16.12 15.40
N ASP A 304 7.91 16.73 16.41
CA ASP A 304 8.43 16.73 17.78
C ASP A 304 8.47 15.30 18.34
N PHE A 305 7.40 14.51 18.14
CA PHE A 305 7.35 13.09 18.51
C PHE A 305 8.47 12.29 17.84
N CYS A 306 8.68 12.44 16.53
CA CYS A 306 9.76 11.74 15.82
C CYS A 306 11.13 12.11 16.41
N LYS A 307 11.36 13.40 16.68
CA LYS A 307 12.61 13.89 17.26
C LYS A 307 12.86 13.32 18.66
N GLU A 308 11.85 13.31 19.52
CA GLU A 308 11.94 12.77 20.88
C GLU A 308 12.24 11.27 20.92
N ASN A 309 11.76 10.53 19.91
CA ASN A 309 11.91 9.08 19.82
C ASN A 309 13.01 8.62 18.87
N GLY A 310 13.79 9.54 18.28
CA GLY A 310 14.86 9.21 17.33
C GLY A 310 14.35 8.58 16.03
N LEU A 311 13.10 8.85 15.65
CA LEU A 311 12.49 8.37 14.42
C LEU A 311 12.78 9.33 13.26
N PRO A 312 12.89 8.82 12.02
CA PRO A 312 13.00 9.69 10.86
C PRO A 312 11.71 10.49 10.67
N TYR A 313 11.83 11.67 10.08
CA TYR A 313 10.70 12.47 9.62
C TYR A 313 11.03 12.94 8.21
N MET A 314 10.64 12.15 7.21
CA MET A 314 11.04 12.35 5.81
C MET A 314 10.25 13.49 5.18
N VAL A 315 10.95 14.56 4.80
CA VAL A 315 10.37 15.73 4.13
C VAL A 315 11.33 16.21 3.06
N ASP A 316 10.83 16.42 1.84
CA ASP A 316 11.65 16.92 0.74
C ASP A 316 10.91 17.98 -0.07
N GLY A 317 11.67 18.84 -0.73
CA GLY A 317 11.14 19.67 -1.81
C GLY A 317 10.67 18.82 -2.98
N TYR A 318 9.71 19.33 -3.75
CA TYR A 318 9.07 18.60 -4.85
C TYR A 318 10.06 17.94 -5.82
N TRP A 319 11.07 18.68 -6.29
CA TRP A 319 12.02 18.15 -7.27
C TRP A 319 12.91 17.06 -6.71
N ALA A 320 13.33 17.19 -5.45
CA ALA A 320 14.15 16.18 -4.77
C ALA A 320 13.36 14.87 -4.62
N GLY A 321 12.14 14.93 -4.07
CA GLY A 321 11.32 13.72 -3.92
C GLY A 321 10.90 13.10 -5.26
N TYR A 322 10.65 13.91 -6.30
CA TYR A 322 10.40 13.40 -7.64
C TYR A 322 11.62 12.68 -8.25
N GLN A 323 12.82 13.23 -8.04
CA GLN A 323 14.06 12.57 -8.44
C GLN A 323 14.28 11.25 -7.70
N LEU A 324 13.95 11.19 -6.40
CA LEU A 324 14.02 9.94 -5.63
C LEU A 324 13.04 8.89 -6.18
N ASN A 325 11.85 9.29 -6.61
CA ASN A 325 10.90 8.39 -7.27
C ASN A 325 11.47 7.82 -8.59
N LEU A 326 12.01 8.66 -9.46
CA LEU A 326 12.65 8.19 -10.69
C LEU A 326 13.87 7.32 -10.40
N LYS A 327 14.63 7.63 -9.34
CA LYS A 327 15.79 6.83 -8.92
C LYS A 327 15.39 5.45 -8.42
N GLN A 328 14.29 5.33 -7.68
CA GLN A 328 13.74 4.02 -7.28
C GLN A 328 13.43 3.17 -8.51
N LEU A 329 12.74 3.73 -9.49
CA LEU A 329 12.40 3.07 -10.74
C LEU A 329 13.64 2.67 -11.56
N GLU A 330 14.65 3.53 -11.58
CA GLU A 330 15.95 3.28 -12.22
C GLU A 330 16.69 2.12 -11.52
N ASN A 331 16.68 2.07 -10.19
CA ASN A 331 17.32 0.99 -9.44
C ASN A 331 16.69 -0.37 -9.77
N VAL A 332 15.36 -0.45 -9.80
CA VAL A 332 14.65 -1.70 -10.18
C VAL A 332 14.86 -2.03 -11.66
N ALA A 333 14.93 -1.02 -12.54
CA ALA A 333 15.26 -1.22 -13.95
C ALA A 333 16.67 -1.82 -14.15
N ASN A 334 17.65 -1.39 -13.36
CA ASN A 334 19.00 -1.95 -13.42
C ASN A 334 19.03 -3.41 -12.94
N LEU A 335 18.27 -3.72 -11.87
CA LEU A 335 18.13 -5.10 -11.39
C LEU A 335 17.41 -6.00 -12.41
N SER A 336 16.39 -5.49 -13.10
CA SER A 336 15.68 -6.25 -14.13
C SER A 336 16.57 -6.57 -15.33
N MET A 337 17.47 -5.66 -15.71
CA MET A 337 18.48 -5.92 -16.75
C MET A 337 19.44 -7.04 -16.35
N LEU A 338 19.91 -7.06 -15.09
CA LEU A 338 20.76 -8.13 -14.58
C LEU A 338 20.01 -9.47 -14.59
N MET A 339 18.76 -9.48 -14.13
CA MET A 339 17.91 -10.68 -14.13
C MET A 339 17.62 -11.20 -15.54
N LEU A 340 17.30 -10.33 -16.49
CA LEU A 340 17.11 -10.70 -17.90
C LEU A 340 18.39 -11.25 -18.54
N HIS A 341 19.55 -10.68 -18.19
CA HIS A 341 20.84 -11.24 -18.63
C HIS A 341 21.04 -12.64 -18.05
N LEU A 342 20.82 -12.83 -16.75
CA LEU A 342 20.95 -14.14 -16.09
C LEU A 342 19.97 -15.17 -16.67
N LEU A 343 18.72 -14.81 -16.94
CA LEU A 343 17.72 -15.69 -17.56
C LEU A 343 17.99 -16.02 -19.03
N ALA A 344 18.79 -15.19 -19.73
CA ALA A 344 19.26 -15.48 -21.08
C ALA A 344 20.43 -16.49 -21.10
N TYR A 345 21.03 -16.78 -19.94
CA TYR A 345 22.01 -17.86 -19.78
C TYR A 345 21.30 -19.19 -19.49
N PRO A 346 21.81 -20.34 -20.01
CA PRO A 346 21.23 -21.65 -19.72
C PRO A 346 21.15 -21.90 -18.21
N LEU A 347 20.05 -22.47 -17.72
CA LEU A 347 19.83 -22.80 -16.29
C LEU A 347 21.01 -23.55 -15.64
N GLU A 348 21.67 -24.45 -16.38
CA GLU A 348 22.89 -25.14 -15.93
C GLU A 348 24.04 -24.20 -15.54
N SER A 349 24.17 -23.06 -16.22
CA SER A 349 25.21 -22.07 -15.93
C SER A 349 24.87 -21.17 -14.73
N LEU A 350 23.58 -20.98 -14.44
CA LEU A 350 23.12 -20.28 -13.23
C LEU A 350 23.26 -21.13 -11.98
N GLU A 351 23.02 -22.44 -12.08
CA GLU A 351 23.22 -23.39 -10.99
C GLU A 351 24.71 -23.49 -10.63
N GLN A 352 25.58 -23.57 -11.64
CA GLN A 352 27.04 -23.50 -11.45
C GLN A 352 27.52 -22.14 -10.91
N ALA A 353 26.92 -21.02 -11.34
CA ALA A 353 27.25 -19.69 -10.82
C ALA A 353 26.80 -19.53 -9.36
N ARG A 354 25.62 -20.07 -9.01
CA ARG A 354 25.09 -20.11 -7.65
C ARG A 354 25.96 -20.98 -6.74
N GLU A 355 26.39 -22.16 -7.19
CA GLU A 355 27.32 -23.02 -6.45
C GLU A 355 28.65 -22.30 -6.18
N ARG A 356 29.22 -21.61 -7.19
CA ARG A 356 30.44 -20.82 -7.01
C ARG A 356 30.27 -19.64 -6.06
N ALA A 357 29.12 -18.96 -6.07
CA ALA A 357 28.84 -17.87 -5.14
C ALA A 357 28.72 -18.37 -3.70
N VAL A 358 28.06 -19.51 -3.48
CA VAL A 358 27.99 -20.16 -2.15
C VAL A 358 29.37 -20.64 -1.68
N GLU A 359 30.21 -21.13 -2.60
CA GLU A 359 31.57 -21.57 -2.29
C GLU A 359 32.49 -20.38 -1.96
N MET A 360 32.31 -19.22 -2.62
CA MET A 360 32.99 -17.96 -2.30
C MET A 360 32.54 -17.39 -0.95
N GLN A 361 31.23 -17.39 -0.67
CA GLN A 361 30.67 -16.95 0.62
C GLN A 361 31.23 -17.81 1.78
N LYS A 362 31.24 -19.13 1.62
CA LYS A 362 31.85 -20.04 2.60
C LYS A 362 33.34 -19.75 2.83
N LYS A 363 34.07 -19.42 1.77
CA LYS A 363 35.49 -19.06 1.88
C LYS A 363 35.71 -17.76 2.65
N GLU A 364 34.86 -16.76 2.42
CA GLU A 364 34.89 -15.50 3.18
C GLU A 364 34.51 -15.71 4.65
N ASP A 365 33.52 -16.57 4.92
CA ASP A 365 33.11 -16.92 6.28
C ASP A 365 34.20 -17.74 7.01
N ASP A 366 34.86 -18.68 6.33
CA ASP A 366 35.98 -19.46 6.88
C ASP A 366 37.22 -18.58 7.14
N GLU A 367 37.51 -17.60 6.26
CA GLU A 367 38.59 -16.60 6.47
C GLU A 367 38.26 -15.61 7.60
N ALA A 368 36.98 -15.25 7.78
CA ALA A 368 36.52 -14.41 8.88
C ALA A 368 36.58 -15.14 10.24
N ASP A 369 36.29 -16.44 10.27
CA ASP A 369 36.43 -17.27 11.48
C ASP A 369 37.92 -17.49 11.85
N GLU A 370 38.82 -17.67 10.88
CA GLU A 370 40.27 -17.72 11.14
C GLU A 370 40.82 -16.39 11.69
N MET A 371 40.29 -15.24 11.26
CA MET A 371 40.64 -13.93 11.83
C MET A 371 40.09 -13.71 13.24
N THR A 372 38.95 -14.33 13.57
CA THR A 372 38.30 -14.17 14.89
C THR A 372 39.00 -15.00 15.96
N TYR A 373 39.59 -16.16 15.61
CA TYR A 373 40.43 -16.96 16.51
C TYR A 373 41.85 -16.42 16.74
N ALA A 374 42.28 -15.40 15.98
CA ALA A 374 43.56 -14.71 16.19
C ALA A 374 43.47 -13.53 17.17
N ILE A 375 42.27 -13.24 17.67
CA ILE A 375 41.98 -12.16 18.64
C ILE A 375 41.28 -12.77 19.86
N ASP A 376 42.00 -13.59 20.62
CA ASP A 376 41.67 -13.99 22.00
C ASP A 376 42.84 -13.63 22.94
#